data_AF-A0A914WQ00-F1
#
_entry.id   AF-A0A914WQ00-F1
#
_cell.length_a   1.000
_cell.length_b   1.000
_cell.length_c   1.000
_cell.angle_alpha   90.00
_cell.angle_beta   90.00
_cell.angle_gamma   90.00
#
_symmetry.space_group_name_H-M   'P 1'
#
loop_
_entity.id
_entity.type
_entity.pdbx_description
1 polymer ?
#
loop_
_entity_poly.entity_id
_entity_poly.type
_entity_poly.pdbx_seq_one_letter_code
_entity_poly.pdbx_strand_id
1 'polypeptide(L)'
;MPTTEAAGVRLVVHEQDDEPFPDTFGYSAPTGFVSSFGLKTKVLHRLGWPYGKCVEAFRPVDYIYEEHYSPEGCFRNCFQHIVLRECGCGDPRFPLPPGRRACDAVDPVERRCLTNITLALGGFHHS
;
A
#
# COMPACT_ATOMS: atom_id res chain seq x y z
N MET A 1 11.88 4.39 19.85
CA MET A 1 10.95 5.53 19.65
C MET A 1 10.90 5.80 18.16
N PRO A 2 9.74 5.90 17.52
CA PRO A 2 9.70 6.35 16.13
C PRO A 2 10.05 7.83 16.14
N THR A 3 11.24 8.18 15.65
CA THR A 3 11.63 9.57 15.46
C THR A 3 11.29 9.94 14.04
N THR A 4 10.32 10.84 13.86
CA THR A 4 10.00 11.42 12.56
C THR A 4 10.99 12.54 12.24
N GLU A 5 11.68 12.47 11.10
CA GLU A 5 12.63 13.51 10.69
C GLU A 5 11.96 14.83 10.26
N ALA A 6 10.65 14.80 9.96
CA ALA A 6 9.90 15.96 9.49
C ALA A 6 8.67 16.26 10.38
N ALA A 7 8.41 17.54 10.59
CA ALA A 7 7.19 18.04 11.23
C ALA A 7 6.21 18.56 10.16
N GLY A 8 5.03 17.95 10.09
CA GLY A 8 4.04 18.23 9.06
C GLY A 8 2.91 17.20 9.07
N VAL A 9 2.03 17.32 8.08
CA VAL A 9 0.98 16.33 7.81
C VAL A 9 1.13 15.81 6.38
N ARG A 10 0.76 14.55 6.15
CA ARG A 10 0.60 13.97 4.81
C ARG A 10 -0.89 13.86 4.51
N LEU A 11 -1.31 14.37 3.36
CA LEU A 11 -2.70 14.42 2.92
C LEU A 11 -2.81 13.69 1.59
N VAL A 12 -3.82 12.84 1.42
CA VAL A 12 -4.12 12.18 0.15
C VAL A 12 -5.58 12.45 -0.22
N VAL A 13 -5.82 12.76 -1.49
CA VAL A 13 -7.17 12.88 -2.05
C VAL A 13 -7.40 11.65 -2.91
N HIS A 14 -8.42 10.87 -2.58
CA HIS A 14 -8.75 9.61 -3.24
C HIS A 14 -10.27 9.49 -3.44
N GLU A 15 -10.70 8.50 -4.22
CA GLU A 15 -12.13 8.17 -4.37
C GLU A 15 -12.67 7.51 -3.09
N GLN A 16 -13.97 7.69 -2.81
CA GLN A 16 -14.56 7.28 -1.52
C GLN A 16 -14.42 5.79 -1.22
N ASP A 17 -14.45 4.96 -2.25
CA ASP A 17 -14.42 3.51 -2.14
C ASP A 17 -13.04 2.91 -2.46
N ASP A 18 -11.99 3.74 -2.54
CA ASP A 18 -10.60 3.32 -2.78
C ASP A 18 -9.76 3.46 -1.49
N GLU A 19 -8.86 2.50 -1.26
CA GLU A 19 -7.92 2.56 -0.13
C GLU A 19 -6.97 3.78 -0.27
N PRO A 20 -6.86 4.64 0.75
CA PRO A 20 -5.90 5.73 0.74
C PRO A 20 -4.47 5.21 0.94
N PHE A 21 -3.57 5.53 0.01
CA PHE A 21 -2.14 5.22 0.13
C PHE A 21 -1.31 6.49 0.37
N PRO A 22 -1.29 7.07 1.59
CA PRO A 22 -0.60 8.35 1.87
C PRO A 22 0.92 8.26 1.70
N ASP A 23 1.51 7.08 1.84
CA ASP A 23 2.95 6.89 1.63
C ASP A 23 3.31 6.93 0.13
N THR A 24 2.39 6.55 -0.76
CA THR A 24 2.60 6.54 -2.22
C THR A 24 2.07 7.82 -2.90
N PHE A 25 0.86 8.25 -2.56
CA PHE A 25 0.14 9.35 -3.24
C PHE A 25 -0.09 10.59 -2.35
N GLY A 26 0.51 10.62 -1.17
CA GLY A 26 0.34 11.73 -0.23
C GLY A 26 1.15 12.98 -0.59
N TYR A 27 0.56 14.13 -0.34
CA TYR A 27 1.16 15.46 -0.40
C TYR A 27 1.52 15.94 1.01
N SER A 28 2.70 16.53 1.16
CA SER A 28 3.15 17.07 2.44
C SER A 28 2.68 18.50 2.64
N ALA A 29 2.12 18.81 3.81
CA ALA A 29 1.85 20.16 4.28
C ALA A 29 2.72 20.46 5.51
N PRO A 30 3.61 21.48 5.46
CA PRO A 30 4.43 21.85 6.60
C PRO A 30 3.62 22.52 7.71
N THR A 31 4.12 22.44 8.94
CA THR A 31 3.60 23.22 10.06
C THR A 31 4.08 24.67 10.00
N GLY A 32 3.30 25.61 10.56
CA GLY A 32 3.71 27.01 10.74
C GLY A 32 3.41 27.94 9.56
N PHE A 33 2.94 27.40 8.43
CA PHE A 33 2.54 28.17 7.24
C PHE A 33 1.25 27.62 6.64
N VAL A 34 0.50 28.47 5.93
CA VAL A 34 -0.70 28.05 5.22
C VAL A 34 -0.31 27.35 3.92
N SER A 35 -0.86 26.16 3.68
CA SER A 35 -0.72 25.42 2.42
C SER A 35 -2.02 25.48 1.63
N SER A 36 -1.95 25.74 0.33
CA SER A 36 -3.10 25.76 -0.58
C SER A 36 -2.94 24.69 -1.66
N PHE A 37 -3.92 23.78 -1.78
CA PHE A 37 -3.90 22.67 -2.73
C PHE A 37 -5.02 22.84 -3.76
N GLY A 38 -4.67 23.08 -5.02
CA GLY A 38 -5.60 23.10 -6.13
C GLY A 38 -5.79 21.69 -6.71
N LEU A 39 -7.04 21.27 -6.89
CA LEU A 39 -7.37 19.94 -7.40
C LEU A 39 -7.90 20.03 -8.84
N LYS A 40 -7.46 19.10 -9.69
CA LYS A 40 -8.00 18.92 -11.04
C LYS A 40 -8.24 17.43 -11.29
N THR A 41 -9.51 17.07 -11.41
CA THR A 41 -9.91 15.68 -11.66
C THR A 41 -9.62 15.28 -13.11
N LYS A 42 -9.04 14.08 -13.28
CA LYS A 42 -8.85 13.45 -14.58
C LYS A 42 -9.26 11.99 -14.48
N VAL A 43 -10.26 11.59 -15.26
CA VAL A 43 -10.75 10.21 -15.33
C VAL A 43 -10.24 9.57 -16.62
N LEU A 44 -9.75 8.34 -16.53
CA LEU A 44 -9.24 7.56 -17.66
C LEU A 44 -10.01 6.25 -17.77
N HIS A 45 -10.77 6.08 -18.86
CA HIS A 45 -11.40 4.81 -19.19
C HIS A 45 -10.54 4.07 -20.23
N ARG A 46 -10.11 2.85 -19.90
CA ARG A 46 -9.32 1.99 -20.81
C ARG A 46 -10.21 0.86 -21.32
N LEU A 47 -10.18 0.63 -22.63
CA LEU A 47 -10.93 -0.46 -23.24
C LEU A 47 -10.32 -1.82 -22.85
N GLY A 48 -11.20 -2.76 -22.55
CA GLY A 48 -10.87 -4.18 -22.37
C GLY A 48 -10.58 -4.88 -23.70
N TRP A 49 -10.67 -6.20 -23.71
CA TRP A 49 -10.48 -7.00 -24.92
C TRP A 49 -11.48 -6.58 -26.03
N PRO A 50 -11.09 -6.47 -27.31
CA PRO A 50 -9.79 -6.83 -27.90
C PRO A 50 -8.71 -5.73 -27.87
N TYR A 51 -9.02 -4.53 -27.36
CA TYR A 51 -8.14 -3.36 -27.41
C TYR A 51 -7.14 -3.29 -26.25
N GLY A 52 -7.39 -4.04 -25.17
CA GLY A 52 -6.53 -4.11 -24.00
C GLY A 52 -6.84 -5.32 -23.13
N LYS A 53 -6.20 -5.38 -21.97
CA LYS A 53 -6.43 -6.41 -20.92
C LYS A 53 -7.08 -5.81 -19.68
N CYS A 54 -7.71 -4.64 -19.80
CA CYS A 54 -8.42 -4.00 -18.70
C CYS A 54 -9.66 -4.82 -18.36
N VAL A 55 -9.94 -4.98 -17.06
CA VAL A 55 -11.09 -5.72 -16.52
C VAL A 55 -11.73 -4.83 -15.47
N GLU A 56 -13.03 -4.54 -15.59
CA GLU A 56 -13.66 -3.52 -14.73
C GLU A 56 -13.96 -4.00 -13.31
N ALA A 57 -14.31 -5.28 -13.13
CA ALA A 57 -14.70 -5.84 -11.83
C ALA A 57 -13.68 -6.86 -11.30
N PHE A 58 -12.40 -6.68 -11.58
CA PHE A 58 -11.37 -7.59 -11.07
C PHE A 58 -11.10 -7.33 -9.60
N ARG A 59 -11.24 -8.38 -8.78
CA ARG A 59 -10.74 -8.40 -7.40
C ARG A 59 -10.15 -9.78 -7.13
N PRO A 60 -8.87 -9.86 -6.70
CA PRO A 60 -8.27 -11.15 -6.40
C PRO A 60 -8.92 -11.77 -5.16
N VAL A 61 -8.94 -13.11 -5.10
CA VAL A 61 -9.30 -13.85 -3.88
C VAL A 61 -8.30 -13.50 -2.78
N ASP A 62 -8.77 -13.41 -1.54
CA ASP A 62 -7.97 -13.00 -0.37
C ASP A 62 -7.34 -11.61 -0.50
N TYR A 63 -8.03 -10.67 -1.15
CA TYR A 63 -7.61 -9.27 -1.18
C TYR A 63 -7.59 -8.69 0.23
N ILE A 64 -6.44 -8.16 0.65
CA ILE A 64 -6.23 -7.71 2.04
C ILE A 64 -6.94 -6.39 2.39
N TYR A 65 -7.36 -5.61 1.40
CA TYR A 65 -8.10 -4.35 1.60
C TYR A 65 -9.62 -4.59 1.48
N GLU A 66 -10.43 -3.81 2.18
CA GLU A 66 -11.90 -3.94 2.14
C GLU A 66 -12.47 -3.19 0.92
N GLU A 67 -11.83 -2.09 0.56
CA GLU A 67 -12.10 -1.14 -0.51
C GLU A 67 -12.01 -1.78 -1.91
N HIS A 68 -12.40 -1.03 -2.94
CA HIS A 68 -12.30 -1.47 -4.33
C HIS A 68 -10.86 -1.79 -4.74
N TYR A 69 -10.76 -2.63 -5.77
CA TYR A 69 -9.48 -3.00 -6.34
C TYR A 69 -8.79 -1.77 -6.95
N SER A 70 -7.54 -1.56 -6.54
CA SER A 70 -6.62 -0.63 -7.19
C SER A 70 -5.32 -1.34 -7.60
N PRO A 71 -4.61 -0.85 -8.64
CA PRO A 71 -3.30 -1.39 -9.01
C PRO A 71 -2.30 -1.37 -7.85
N GLU A 72 -2.26 -0.29 -7.06
CA GLU A 72 -1.38 -0.16 -5.89
C GLU A 72 -1.73 -1.20 -4.82
N GLY A 73 -3.02 -1.34 -4.50
CA GLY A 73 -3.47 -2.37 -3.56
C GLY A 73 -3.21 -3.78 -4.05
N CYS A 74 -3.19 -4.03 -5.37
CA CYS A 74 -2.80 -5.33 -5.94
C CYS A 74 -1.34 -5.68 -5.65
N PHE A 75 -0.42 -4.72 -5.83
CA PHE A 75 0.99 -4.94 -5.55
C PHE A 75 1.23 -5.21 -4.06
N ARG A 76 0.60 -4.41 -3.18
CA ARG A 76 0.68 -4.58 -1.72
C ARG A 76 0.06 -5.90 -1.27
N ASN A 77 -1.08 -6.29 -1.84
CA ASN A 77 -1.71 -7.58 -1.61
C ASN A 77 -0.76 -8.74 -1.98
N CYS A 78 -0.19 -8.69 -3.18
CA CYS A 78 0.77 -9.70 -3.65
C CYS A 78 1.98 -9.82 -2.71
N PHE A 79 2.56 -8.68 -2.34
CA PHE A 79 3.66 -8.64 -1.38
C PHE A 79 3.28 -9.31 -0.05
N GLN A 80 2.13 -8.94 0.52
CA GLN A 80 1.72 -9.43 1.84
C GLN A 80 1.51 -10.95 1.83
N HIS A 81 0.95 -11.49 0.75
CA HIS A 81 0.81 -12.94 0.56
C HIS A 81 2.15 -13.66 0.42
N ILE A 82 3.13 -13.05 -0.24
CA ILE A 82 4.49 -13.59 -0.31
C ILE A 82 5.11 -13.63 1.10
N VAL A 83 5.03 -12.54 1.87
CA VAL A 83 5.57 -12.49 3.23
C VAL A 83 4.90 -13.52 4.14
N LEU A 84 3.57 -13.64 4.09
CA LEU A 84 2.83 -14.64 4.85
C LEU A 84 3.27 -16.07 4.52
N ARG A 85 3.57 -16.36 3.25
CA ARG A 85 4.00 -17.68 2.80
C ARG A 85 5.43 -18.00 3.22
N GLU A 86 6.35 -17.05 3.05
CA GLU A 86 7.78 -17.28 3.24
C GLU A 86 8.23 -17.11 4.70
N CYS A 87 7.64 -16.15 5.43
CA CYS A 87 8.00 -15.85 6.82
C CYS A 87 7.03 -16.42 7.87
N GLY A 88 5.82 -16.82 7.47
CA GLY A 88 4.79 -17.35 8.38
C GLY A 88 4.06 -16.29 9.24
N CYS A 89 4.47 -15.02 9.12
CA CYS A 89 3.86 -13.83 9.71
C CYS A 89 3.68 -12.78 8.60
N GLY A 90 2.83 -11.78 8.79
CA GLY A 90 2.61 -10.73 7.79
C GLY A 90 3.31 -9.41 8.14
N ASP A 91 3.54 -8.56 7.15
CA ASP A 91 4.11 -7.23 7.38
C ASP A 91 3.11 -6.37 8.17
N PRO A 92 3.50 -5.78 9.31
CA PRO A 92 2.61 -4.97 10.14
C PRO A 92 2.13 -3.67 9.48
N ARG A 93 2.73 -3.26 8.35
CA ARG A 93 2.34 -2.02 7.63
C ARG A 93 1.12 -2.19 6.73
N PHE A 94 0.68 -3.42 6.49
CA PHE A 94 -0.50 -3.70 5.68
C PHE A 94 -1.55 -4.45 6.50
N PRO A 95 -2.84 -4.38 6.09
CA PRO A 95 -3.87 -5.23 6.66
C PRO A 95 -3.47 -6.72 6.58
N LEU A 96 -3.99 -7.49 7.53
CA LEU A 96 -3.75 -8.91 7.63
C LEU A 96 -5.04 -9.69 7.36
N PRO A 97 -4.98 -10.77 6.57
CA PRO A 97 -6.10 -11.69 6.45
C PRO A 97 -6.53 -12.25 7.82
N PRO A 98 -7.81 -12.62 7.99
CA PRO A 98 -8.31 -13.21 9.23
C PRO A 98 -7.48 -14.41 9.68
N GLY A 99 -7.14 -14.46 10.97
CA GLY A 99 -6.35 -15.54 11.56
C GLY A 99 -4.84 -15.47 11.31
N ARG A 100 -4.35 -14.43 10.63
CA ARG A 100 -2.91 -14.14 10.50
C ARG A 100 -2.47 -13.11 11.53
N ARG A 101 -1.18 -13.17 11.89
CA ARG A 101 -0.53 -12.23 12.81
C ARG A 101 0.55 -11.43 12.11
N ALA A 102 0.82 -10.25 12.64
CA ALA A 102 1.97 -9.45 12.23
C ALA A 102 3.28 -10.14 12.66
N CYS A 103 4.34 -9.87 11.92
CA CYS A 103 5.70 -10.20 12.33
C CYS A 103 6.10 -9.36 13.55
N ASP A 104 6.75 -9.99 14.52
CA ASP A 104 7.31 -9.35 15.70
C ASP A 104 8.63 -8.66 15.32
N ALA A 105 8.71 -7.35 15.55
CA ALA A 105 9.92 -6.58 15.30
C ALA A 105 11.07 -6.93 16.25
N VAL A 106 10.76 -7.52 17.41
CA VAL A 106 11.75 -7.94 18.41
C VAL A 106 12.33 -9.31 18.07
N ASP A 107 11.56 -10.18 17.42
CA ASP A 107 12.05 -11.48 16.99
C ASP A 107 13.10 -11.31 15.86
N PRO A 108 14.36 -11.71 16.09
CA PRO A 108 15.42 -11.53 15.09
C PRO A 108 15.21 -12.37 13.84
N VAL A 109 14.52 -13.52 13.93
CA VAL A 109 14.24 -14.42 12.80
C VAL A 109 13.18 -13.80 11.90
N GLU A 110 12.06 -13.36 12.48
CA GLU A 110 10.96 -12.73 11.73
C GLU A 110 11.41 -11.42 11.10
N ARG A 111 12.09 -10.56 11.87
CA ARG A 111 12.66 -9.30 11.38
C ARG A 111 13.61 -9.52 10.21
N ARG A 112 14.49 -10.53 10.30
CA ARG A 112 15.45 -10.83 9.23
C ARG A 112 14.73 -11.35 7.98
N CYS A 113 13.73 -12.21 8.14
CA CYS A 113 12.94 -12.71 7.02
C CYS A 113 12.23 -11.56 6.29
N LEU A 114 11.52 -10.71 7.03
CA LEU A 114 10.80 -9.56 6.48
C LEU A 114 11.74 -8.60 5.73
N THR A 115 12.91 -8.33 6.31
CA THR A 115 13.93 -7.47 5.70
C THR A 115 14.46 -8.06 4.39
N ASN A 116 14.75 -9.37 4.36
CA ASN A 116 15.24 -10.04 3.16
C ASN A 116 14.22 -10.00 2.01
N ILE A 117 12.94 -10.28 2.29
CA ILE A 117 11.88 -10.23 1.27
C ILE A 117 11.68 -8.80 0.77
N THR A 118 11.65 -7.83 1.67
CA THR A 118 11.54 -6.41 1.32
C THR A 118 12.65 -5.99 0.36
N LEU A 119 13.90 -6.37 0.64
CA LEU A 119 15.04 -6.06 -0.23
C LEU A 119 14.99 -6.80 -1.57
N ALA A 120 14.56 -8.06 -1.57
CA ALA A 120 14.49 -8.87 -2.78
C ALA A 120 13.41 -8.38 -3.76
N LEU A 121 12.29 -7.86 -3.25
CA LEU A 121 11.17 -7.37 -4.05
C LEU A 121 11.28 -5.89 -4.43
N GLY A 122 12.37 -5.20 -4.06
CA GLY A 122 12.60 -3.80 -4.40
C GLY A 122 11.87 -2.79 -3.51
N GLY A 123 11.42 -3.20 -2.32
CA GLY A 123 10.65 -2.36 -1.41
C GLY A 123 9.18 -2.18 -1.82
N PHE A 124 8.49 -1.28 -1.12
CA PHE A 124 7.05 -0.98 -1.30
C PHE A 124 6.79 0.27 -2.12
N HIS A 125 7.82 1.11 -2.23
CA HIS A 125 7.80 2.32 -3.02
C HIS A 125 8.59 2.02 -4.27
N HIS A 126 7.88 1.88 -5.38
CA HIS A 126 8.48 1.87 -6.70
C HIS A 126 9.06 3.29 -6.93
N SER A 127 10.33 3.48 -6.58
CA SER A 127 11.14 4.65 -6.96
C SER A 127 11.76 4.44 -8.32
#